data_AF-A0A937XWF3-F1
#
_entry.id   AF-A0A937XWF3-F1
#
_cell.length_a   1.000
_cell.length_b   1.000
_cell.length_c   1.000
_cell.angle_alpha   90.00
_cell.angle_beta   90.00
_cell.angle_gamma   90.00
#
_symmetry.space_group_name_H-M   'P 1'
#
loop_
_entity.id
_entity.type
_entity.pdbx_description
1 polymer ?
#
loop_
_entity_poly.entity_id
_entity_poly.type
_entity_poly.pdbx_seq_one_letter_code
_entity_poly.pdbx_strand_id
1 'polypeptide(L)' 'MIHFVVHEEGDGVGVVVVEGVKKGQELTGWIMEDDKEIKIQ' A
#
# COMPACT_ATOMS: atom_id res chain seq x y z
N MET A 1 -5.35 -2.68 8.63
CA MET A 1 -6.27 -2.39 7.51
C MET A 1 -5.42 -2.05 6.32
N ILE A 2 -5.60 -2.76 5.20
CA ILE A 2 -4.81 -2.52 3.98
C ILE A 2 -5.44 -1.36 3.21
N HIS A 3 -4.61 -0.37 2.87
CA HIS A 3 -5.01 0.84 2.14
C HIS A 3 -4.63 0.76 0.66
N PHE A 4 -3.53 0.09 0.33
CA PHE A 4 -3.08 -0.12 -1.04
C PHE A 4 -2.42 -1.49 -1.22
N VAL A 5 -2.30 -1.95 -2.46
CA VAL A 5 -1.65 -3.21 -2.83
C VAL A 5 -0.57 -2.97 -3.89
N VAL A 6 0.48 -3.77 -3.83
CA VAL A 6 1.52 -3.94 -4.85
C VAL A 6 1.75 -5.42 -5.07
N HIS A 7 2.22 -5.80 -6.25
CA HIS A 7 2.55 -7.20 -6.55
C HIS A 7 3.85 -7.60 -5.85
N GLU A 8 4.90 -6.79 -5.99
CA GLU A 8 6.24 -7.03 -5.45
C GLU A 8 6.91 -5.75 -4.90
N GLU A 9 8.01 -5.87 -4.14
CA GLU A 9 8.68 -4.72 -3.50
C GLU A 9 9.26 -3.71 -4.52
N GLY A 10 9.57 -4.17 -5.73
CA GLY A 10 10.12 -3.35 -6.81
C GLY A 10 9.11 -2.50 -7.59
N ASP A 11 7.81 -2.63 -7.30
CA ASP A 11 6.76 -1.92 -8.03
C ASP A 11 6.86 -0.40 -7.84
N GLY A 12 6.98 0.32 -8.95
CA GLY A 12 6.99 1.79 -8.94
C GLY A 12 5.61 2.44 -8.76
N VAL A 13 4.53 1.65 -8.84
CA VAL A 13 3.15 2.10 -8.70
C VAL A 13 2.32 1.04 -7.98
N GLY A 14 1.30 1.46 -7.22
CA GLY A 14 0.37 0.58 -6.52
C GLY A 14 -1.08 1.03 -6.66
N VAL A 15 -2.01 0.18 -6.23
CA VAL A 15 -3.45 0.46 -6.29
C VAL A 15 -4.01 0.73 -4.91
N VAL A 16 -4.59 1.92 -4.71
CA VAL A 16 -5.32 2.26 -3.48
C VAL A 16 -6.71 1.61 -3.51
N VAL A 17 -7.06 0.87 -2.47
CA VAL A 17 -8.30 0.06 -2.38
C VAL A 17 -9.33 0.61 -1.38
N VAL A 18 -9.06 1.78 -0.81
CA VAL A 18 -9.93 2.48 0.14
C VAL A 18 -10.18 3.92 -0.32
N GLU A 19 -11.32 4.48 0.05
CA GLU A 19 -11.65 5.87 -0.22
C GLU A 19 -11.08 6.82 0.84
N GLY A 20 -11.01 8.13 0.52
CA GLY A 20 -10.76 9.18 1.51
C GLY A 20 -9.30 9.36 1.96
N VAL A 21 -8.33 8.78 1.24
CA VAL A 21 -6.89 9.00 1.48
C VAL A 21 -6.54 10.49 1.34
N LYS A 22 -5.80 11.03 2.31
CA LYS A 22 -5.38 12.44 2.35
C LYS A 22 -3.86 12.57 2.33
N LYS A 23 -3.38 13.75 1.92
CA LYS A 23 -1.95 14.10 1.94
C LYS A 23 -1.38 13.96 3.35
N GLY A 24 -0.25 13.26 3.48
CA GLY A 24 0.49 13.08 4.73
C GLY A 24 -0.11 12.07 5.70
N GLN A 25 -1.11 11.30 5.26
CA GLN A 25 -1.67 10.19 6.02
C GLN A 25 -0.72 8.97 5.95
N GLU A 26 -0.40 8.36 7.09
CA GLU A 26 0.28 7.06 7.10
C GLU A 26 -0.64 6.01 6.47
N LEU A 27 -0.13 5.31 5.46
CA LEU A 27 -0.83 4.23 4.78
C LEU A 27 -0.10 2.92 5.02
N THR A 28 -0.88 1.89 5.35
CA THR A 28 -0.44 0.49 5.39
C THR A 28 -0.82 -0.18 4.07
N GLY A 29 0.14 -0.74 3.34
CA GLY A 29 -0.07 -1.52 2.12
C GLY A 29 0.30 -2.98 2.29
N TRP A 30 -0.06 -3.79 1.30
CA TRP A 30 0.25 -5.22 1.24
C TRP A 30 1.08 -5.53 0.00
N ILE A 31 2.22 -6.19 0.20
CA ILE A 31 3.05 -6.77 -0.87
C ILE A 31 2.55 -8.21 -1.06
N MET A 32 1.86 -8.43 -2.18
CA MET A 32 1.09 -9.66 -2.41
C MET A 32 1.97 -10.90 -2.53
N GLU A 33 3.08 -10.81 -3.26
CA GLU A 33 3.99 -11.96 -3.49
C GLU A 33 4.60 -12.49 -2.20
N ASP A 34 4.98 -11.56 -1.31
CA ASP A 34 5.74 -11.83 -0.09
C ASP A 34 4.85 -12.04 1.15
N ASP A 35 3.55 -11.78 1.03
CA ASP A 35 2.59 -11.70 2.15
C ASP A 35 3.07 -10.81 3.30
N LYS A 36 3.51 -9.58 2.96
CA LYS A 36 4.07 -8.61 3.91
C LYS A 36 3.30 -7.30 3.91
N GLU A 37 3.24 -6.66 5.07
CA GLU A 37 2.76 -5.29 5.20
C GLU A 37 3.91 -4.28 5.06
N ILE A 38 3.63 -3.16 4.40
CA ILE A 38 4.54 -2.00 4.29
C ILE A 38 3.83 -0.74 4.77
N LYS A 39 4.55 0.17 5.42
CA LYS A 39 4.02 1.47 5.85
C LYS A 39 4.73 2.62 5.13
N ILE A 40 3.95 3.57 4.62
CA ILE A 40 4.42 4.77 3.93
C ILE A 40 3.71 6.01 4.47
N GLN A 41 4.32 7.19 4.30
CA GLN A 41 3.78 8.50 4.71
C GLN A 41 3.73 9.47 3.53
#